data_AF-A0A7R9VZ01-F1
#
_entry.id   AF-A0A7R9VZ01-F1
#
_cell.length_a   1.000
_cell.length_b   1.000
_cell.length_c   1.000
_cell.angle_alpha   90.00
_cell.angle_beta   90.00
_cell.angle_gamma   90.00
#
_symmetry.space_group_name_H-M   'P 1'
#
loop_
_entity.id
_entity.type
_entity.pdbx_description
1 polymer ?
#
loop_
_entity_poly.entity_id
_entity_poly.type
_entity_poly.pdbx_seq_one_letter_code
_entity_poly.pdbx_strand_id
1 'polypeptide(L)'
;DEQIALKARLVVDDDHRDWDLKAEGGLRLVGGVDISFIKDNEVDALAMLGILRYPELEVVHTVSSMIELKAPYIPGYLAFREVGHIMDLLEKLKASKPELMPQVIFVDGNGTLHPHEFGLACHLGVLADIPTIGVGKTIMKIDGLHEDWNKRRIAPGSEEMLVGTSGKVWGAAVTAVSTTKPVFISVGHRVSLST
;
A
#
# COMPACT_ATOMS: atom_id res chain seq x y z
N ASP A 1 10.15 19.84 -0.87
CA ASP A 1 9.87 20.14 -2.30
C ASP A 1 9.43 18.90 -3.07
N GLU A 2 10.22 17.82 -3.09
CA GLU A 2 9.86 16.59 -3.82
C GLU A 2 8.51 15.99 -3.41
N GLN A 3 8.24 15.83 -2.11
CA GLN A 3 6.96 15.28 -1.61
C GLN A 3 5.75 16.08 -2.13
N ILE A 4 5.86 17.40 -2.17
CA ILE A 4 4.78 18.30 -2.63
C ILE A 4 4.56 18.11 -4.12
N ALA A 5 5.65 18.06 -4.90
CA ALA A 5 5.59 17.87 -6.35
C ALA A 5 4.99 16.50 -6.72
N LEU A 6 5.36 15.44 -6.01
CA LEU A 6 4.80 14.11 -6.23
C LEU A 6 3.34 14.02 -5.77
N LYS A 7 3.00 14.61 -4.62
CA LYS A 7 1.61 14.67 -4.14
C LYS A 7 0.68 15.36 -5.14
N ALA A 8 1.14 16.39 -5.85
CA ALA A 8 0.35 17.06 -6.88
C ALA A 8 -0.06 16.15 -8.06
N ARG A 9 0.61 15.00 -8.23
CA ARG A 9 0.30 13.98 -9.26
C ARG A 9 -0.59 12.86 -8.72
N LEU A 10 -0.94 12.89 -7.44
CA LEU A 10 -1.74 11.87 -6.79
C LEU A 10 -3.17 11.87 -7.33
N VAL A 11 -3.60 10.76 -7.89
CA VAL A 11 -5.00 10.50 -8.24
C VAL A 11 -5.60 9.58 -7.18
N VAL A 12 -6.71 9.99 -6.58
CA VAL A 12 -7.38 9.27 -5.46
C VAL A 12 -8.76 8.73 -5.82
N ASP A 13 -9.20 8.96 -7.07
CA ASP A 13 -10.50 8.60 -7.59
C ASP A 13 -10.34 8.34 -9.10
N ASP A 14 -9.97 7.10 -9.47
CA ASP A 14 -9.74 6.65 -10.85
C ASP A 14 -10.34 5.25 -11.03
N ASP A 15 -11.67 5.19 -10.98
CA ASP A 15 -12.43 3.94 -11.19
C ASP A 15 -12.70 3.68 -12.69
N HIS A 16 -11.87 4.24 -13.58
CA HIS A 16 -11.98 4.01 -15.03
C HIS A 16 -11.39 2.66 -15.48
N ARG A 17 -10.74 1.92 -14.57
CA ARG A 17 -10.24 0.58 -14.84
C ARG A 17 -11.36 -0.45 -14.70
N ASP A 18 -11.40 -1.39 -15.64
CA ASP A 18 -12.32 -2.52 -15.55
C ASP A 18 -11.76 -3.54 -14.55
N TRP A 19 -12.23 -3.46 -13.31
CA TRP A 19 -11.90 -4.41 -12.26
C TRP A 19 -12.74 -5.71 -12.37
N ASP A 20 -13.70 -5.79 -13.30
CA ASP A 20 -14.56 -6.96 -13.48
C ASP A 20 -13.73 -8.17 -13.93
N LEU A 21 -13.75 -9.22 -13.13
CA LEU A 21 -13.07 -10.49 -13.41
C LEU A 21 -13.53 -11.16 -14.71
N LYS A 22 -14.74 -10.85 -15.16
CA LYS A 22 -15.32 -11.41 -16.39
C LYS A 22 -14.96 -10.60 -17.64
N ALA A 23 -14.44 -9.40 -17.49
CA ALA A 23 -14.10 -8.54 -18.60
C ALA A 23 -12.76 -8.94 -19.25
N GLU A 24 -12.65 -8.66 -20.55
CA GLU A 24 -11.37 -8.69 -21.25
C GLU A 24 -10.50 -7.54 -20.71
N GLY A 25 -9.33 -7.87 -20.13
CA GLY A 25 -8.52 -6.89 -19.40
C GLY A 25 -8.90 -6.69 -17.92
N GLY A 26 -9.87 -7.46 -17.42
CA GLY A 26 -10.26 -7.51 -16.00
C GLY A 26 -9.11 -7.81 -15.03
N LEU A 27 -9.37 -7.68 -13.72
CA LEU A 27 -8.35 -7.93 -12.68
C LEU A 27 -7.87 -9.39 -12.70
N ARG A 28 -6.56 -9.58 -12.90
CA ARG A 28 -5.90 -10.89 -13.03
C ARG A 28 -4.64 -11.02 -12.18
N LEU A 29 -3.89 -9.94 -12.02
CA LEU A 29 -2.63 -9.94 -11.28
C LEU A 29 -2.61 -8.82 -10.23
N VAL A 30 -2.37 -9.20 -8.98
CA VAL A 30 -2.17 -8.28 -7.86
C VAL A 30 -0.75 -8.40 -7.34
N GLY A 31 -0.15 -7.26 -6.99
CA GLY A 31 1.15 -7.17 -6.36
C GLY A 31 1.02 -6.98 -4.86
N GLY A 32 1.98 -7.50 -4.10
CA GLY A 32 2.16 -7.19 -2.68
C GLY A 32 3.61 -6.79 -2.43
N VAL A 33 3.82 -5.71 -1.69
CA VAL A 33 5.18 -5.26 -1.31
C VAL A 33 5.33 -5.12 0.19
N ASP A 34 6.49 -5.54 0.68
CA ASP A 34 6.91 -5.39 2.08
C ASP A 34 8.42 -5.17 2.13
N ILE A 35 8.87 -4.46 3.17
CA ILE A 35 10.28 -4.35 3.55
C ILE A 35 10.41 -4.75 5.02
N SER A 36 11.14 -5.84 5.24
CA SER A 36 11.34 -6.39 6.58
C SER A 36 12.82 -6.33 6.97
N PHE A 37 13.11 -5.76 8.14
CA PHE A 37 14.46 -5.76 8.71
C PHE A 37 14.91 -7.18 9.06
N ILE A 38 16.20 -7.44 8.87
CA ILE A 38 16.80 -8.69 9.33
C ILE A 38 16.84 -8.68 10.86
N LYS A 39 16.49 -9.82 11.46
CA LYS A 39 16.45 -9.94 12.92
C LYS A 39 17.79 -9.53 13.52
N ASP A 40 17.74 -8.71 14.57
CA ASP A 40 18.89 -8.17 15.29
C ASP A 40 19.79 -7.24 14.44
N ASN A 41 19.28 -6.68 13.34
CA ASN A 41 19.97 -5.72 12.48
C ASN A 41 19.04 -4.55 12.09
N GLU A 42 19.47 -3.31 12.37
CA GLU A 42 18.68 -2.09 12.10
C GLU A 42 18.97 -1.47 10.72
N VAL A 43 19.93 -2.01 9.98
CA VAL A 43 20.40 -1.49 8.68
C VAL A 43 19.98 -2.42 7.56
N ASP A 44 20.23 -3.72 7.73
CA ASP A 44 19.94 -4.71 6.68
C ASP A 44 18.45 -5.05 6.68
N ALA A 45 17.85 -4.96 5.50
CA ALA A 45 16.47 -5.34 5.27
C ALA A 45 16.34 -6.16 3.99
N LEU A 46 15.22 -6.88 3.88
CA LEU A 46 14.81 -7.57 2.67
C LEU A 46 13.59 -6.83 2.11
N ALA A 47 13.74 -6.28 0.91
CA ALA A 47 12.61 -5.81 0.12
C ALA A 47 12.05 -6.98 -0.70
N MET A 48 10.73 -7.09 -0.75
CA MET A 48 10.02 -8.18 -1.42
C MET A 48 8.85 -7.63 -2.24
N LEU A 49 8.71 -8.14 -3.46
CA LEU A 49 7.55 -7.96 -4.34
C LEU A 49 7.01 -9.35 -4.68
N GLY A 50 5.80 -9.65 -4.26
CA GLY A 50 5.05 -10.85 -4.66
C GLY A 50 4.01 -10.53 -5.71
N ILE A 51 3.88 -11.38 -6.73
CA ILE A 51 2.83 -11.29 -7.76
C ILE A 51 1.92 -12.50 -7.61
N LEU A 52 0.63 -12.24 -7.44
CA LEU A 52 -0.40 -13.25 -7.26
C LEU A 52 -1.43 -13.19 -8.40
N ARG A 53 -1.93 -14.36 -8.81
CA ARG A 53 -3.16 -14.44 -9.61
C ARG A 53 -4.37 -14.05 -8.76
N TYR A 54 -5.34 -13.41 -9.39
CA TYR A 54 -6.61 -13.08 -8.78
C TYR A 54 -7.75 -13.64 -9.64
N PRO A 55 -8.79 -14.25 -9.03
CA PRO A 55 -9.10 -14.30 -7.60
C PRO A 55 -8.44 -15.44 -6.80
N GLU A 56 -7.64 -16.31 -7.43
CA GLU A 56 -7.15 -17.54 -6.79
C GLU A 56 -6.13 -17.29 -5.67
N LEU A 57 -5.48 -16.12 -5.68
CA LEU A 57 -4.42 -15.72 -4.75
C LEU A 57 -3.19 -16.65 -4.77
N GLU A 58 -2.95 -17.30 -5.91
CA GLU A 58 -1.77 -18.13 -6.13
C GLU A 58 -0.55 -17.25 -6.46
N VAL A 59 0.55 -17.42 -5.71
CA VAL A 59 1.82 -16.73 -6.00
C VAL A 59 2.41 -17.29 -7.30
N VAL A 60 2.49 -16.45 -8.32
CA VAL A 60 3.08 -16.80 -9.62
C VAL A 60 4.50 -16.32 -9.79
N HIS A 61 4.91 -15.29 -9.04
CA HIS A 61 6.28 -14.81 -9.06
C HIS A 61 6.62 -14.02 -7.81
N THR A 62 7.92 -13.96 -7.51
CA THR A 62 8.49 -13.14 -6.45
C THR A 62 9.79 -12.52 -6.91
N VAL A 63 10.03 -11.28 -6.50
CA VAL A 63 11.28 -10.56 -6.69
C VAL A 63 11.72 -10.04 -5.34
N SER A 64 12.97 -10.27 -4.96
CA SER A 64 13.51 -9.79 -3.69
C SER A 64 14.90 -9.20 -3.83
N SER A 65 15.27 -8.36 -2.88
CA SER A 65 16.62 -7.81 -2.79
C SER A 65 16.99 -7.57 -1.33
N MET A 66 18.18 -8.01 -0.94
CA MET A 66 18.83 -7.49 0.27
C MET A 66 19.18 -6.03 0.02
N ILE A 67 18.88 -5.17 1.01
CA ILE A 67 19.07 -3.73 0.95
C ILE A 67 19.62 -3.21 2.28
N GLU A 68 20.25 -2.03 2.24
CA GLU A 68 20.78 -1.34 3.41
C GLU A 68 20.02 -0.01 3.60
N LEU A 69 19.23 0.11 4.65
CA LEU A 69 18.44 1.31 4.96
C LEU A 69 19.23 2.30 5.83
N LYS A 70 20.26 2.93 5.25
CA LYS A 70 21.22 3.81 5.98
C LYS A 70 20.66 5.14 6.46
N ALA A 71 19.60 5.65 5.82
CA ALA A 71 18.98 6.90 6.23
C ALA A 71 18.28 6.74 7.60
N PRO A 72 18.30 7.74 8.50
CA PRO A 72 17.64 7.65 9.80
C PRO A 72 16.12 7.53 9.65
N TYR A 73 15.46 6.80 10.56
CA TYR A 73 14.00 6.76 10.63
C TYR A 73 13.47 8.10 11.13
N ILE A 74 12.83 8.86 10.23
CA ILE A 74 12.09 10.06 10.58
C ILE A 74 10.59 9.74 10.40
N PRO A 75 9.78 9.76 11.48
CA PRO A 75 8.34 9.57 11.38
C PRO A 75 7.73 10.50 10.33
N GLY A 76 6.90 9.94 9.44
CA GLY A 76 6.29 10.69 8.33
C GLY A 76 7.12 10.73 7.03
N TYR A 77 8.36 10.21 7.04
CA TYR A 77 9.26 10.19 5.87
C TYR A 77 9.75 8.78 5.51
N LEU A 78 9.10 7.74 6.04
CA LEU A 78 9.45 6.33 5.75
C LEU A 78 9.53 6.04 4.25
N ALA A 79 8.60 6.62 3.48
CA ALA A 79 8.53 6.45 2.03
C ALA A 79 9.86 6.79 1.32
N PHE A 80 10.60 7.80 1.78
CA PHE A 80 11.88 8.18 1.18
C PHE A 80 12.99 7.16 1.39
N ARG A 81 12.88 6.30 2.41
CA ARG A 81 13.85 5.21 2.67
C ARG A 81 13.54 3.98 1.82
N GLU A 82 12.27 3.72 1.56
CA GLU A 82 11.81 2.43 1.08
C GLU A 82 11.42 2.42 -0.40
N VAL A 83 10.86 3.53 -0.90
CA VAL A 83 10.25 3.54 -2.24
C VAL A 83 11.25 3.24 -3.35
N GLY A 84 12.50 3.73 -3.24
CA GLY A 84 13.55 3.47 -4.24
C GLY A 84 13.85 1.98 -4.38
N HIS A 85 13.93 1.27 -3.25
CA HIS A 85 14.18 -0.17 -3.26
C HIS A 85 13.00 -0.96 -3.84
N ILE A 86 11.77 -0.53 -3.59
CA ILE A 86 10.59 -1.17 -4.19
C ILE A 86 10.52 -0.89 -5.70
N MET A 87 10.86 0.32 -6.14
CA MET A 87 10.97 0.66 -7.56
C MET A 87 12.02 -0.19 -8.26
N ASP A 88 13.16 -0.48 -7.62
CA ASP A 88 14.17 -1.38 -8.17
C ASP A 88 13.62 -2.80 -8.39
N LEU A 89 12.74 -3.30 -7.50
CA LEU A 89 12.09 -4.60 -7.69
C LEU A 89 11.09 -4.58 -8.85
N LEU A 90 10.34 -3.48 -9.02
CA LEU A 90 9.42 -3.30 -10.15
C LEU A 90 10.17 -3.23 -11.47
N GLU A 91 11.29 -2.52 -11.54
CA GLU A 91 12.11 -2.46 -12.76
C GLU A 91 12.74 -3.82 -13.09
N LYS A 92 13.20 -4.57 -12.07
CA LYS A 92 13.64 -5.97 -12.25
C LYS A 92 12.52 -6.86 -12.79
N LEU A 93 11.30 -6.74 -12.27
CA LEU A 93 10.14 -7.47 -12.76
C LEU A 93 9.84 -7.11 -14.21
N LYS A 94 9.74 -5.82 -14.51
CA LYS A 94 9.46 -5.30 -15.84
C LYS A 94 10.49 -5.74 -16.88
N ALA A 95 11.76 -5.79 -16.51
CA ALA A 95 12.84 -6.24 -17.39
C ALA A 95 12.85 -7.75 -17.61
N SER A 96 12.43 -8.56 -16.62
CA SER A 96 12.54 -10.02 -16.67
C SER A 96 11.25 -10.74 -17.09
N LYS A 97 10.09 -10.23 -16.66
CA LYS A 97 8.74 -10.80 -16.86
C LYS A 97 7.67 -9.69 -16.98
N PRO A 98 7.72 -8.84 -18.02
CA PRO A 98 6.77 -7.73 -18.20
C PRO A 98 5.31 -8.18 -18.25
N GLU A 99 5.02 -9.41 -18.68
CA GLU A 99 3.69 -10.01 -18.69
C GLU A 99 3.12 -10.29 -17.30
N LEU A 100 3.96 -10.25 -16.27
CA LEU A 100 3.57 -10.43 -14.86
C LEU A 100 3.48 -9.09 -14.10
N MET A 101 3.48 -7.96 -14.80
CA MET A 101 3.26 -6.66 -14.14
C MET A 101 1.88 -6.62 -13.47
N PRO A 102 1.80 -6.22 -12.19
CA PRO A 102 0.54 -6.21 -11.46
C PRO A 102 -0.36 -5.06 -11.90
N GLN A 103 -1.68 -5.27 -11.88
CA GLN A 103 -2.67 -4.23 -12.17
C GLN A 103 -2.91 -3.29 -10.99
N VAL A 104 -2.64 -3.77 -9.77
CA VAL A 104 -2.71 -3.02 -8.50
C VAL A 104 -1.69 -3.61 -7.52
N ILE A 105 -1.11 -2.78 -6.67
CA ILE A 105 -0.15 -3.20 -5.65
C ILE A 105 -0.67 -2.85 -4.25
N PHE A 106 -0.77 -3.87 -3.39
CA PHE A 106 -0.99 -3.73 -1.96
C PHE A 106 0.34 -3.46 -1.27
N VAL A 107 0.40 -2.36 -0.52
CA VAL A 107 1.61 -1.87 0.12
C VAL A 107 1.46 -2.01 1.63
N ASP A 108 2.38 -2.73 2.28
CA ASP A 108 2.45 -2.77 3.74
C ASP A 108 2.89 -1.39 4.27
N GLY A 109 1.90 -0.53 4.53
CA GLY A 109 2.14 0.88 4.79
C GLY A 109 0.91 1.72 4.50
N ASN A 110 1.02 3.02 4.79
CA ASN A 110 -0.11 3.94 4.61
C ASN A 110 -0.10 4.60 3.22
N GLY A 111 -1.28 4.92 2.73
CA GLY A 111 -1.52 5.81 1.59
C GLY A 111 -1.88 7.22 2.08
N THR A 112 -3.10 7.66 1.77
CA THR A 112 -3.62 8.98 2.18
C THR A 112 -3.88 9.11 3.68
N LEU A 113 -3.98 7.99 4.43
CA LEU A 113 -4.02 7.93 5.90
C LEU A 113 -2.63 8.26 6.49
N HIS A 114 -2.19 9.49 6.28
CA HIS A 114 -0.84 9.95 6.59
C HIS A 114 -0.87 11.45 6.96
N PRO A 115 0.01 11.97 7.84
CA PRO A 115 0.01 13.39 8.21
C PRO A 115 0.15 14.35 7.02
N HIS A 116 0.84 13.90 5.97
CA HIS A 116 1.02 14.65 4.73
C HIS A 116 0.06 14.21 3.61
N GLU A 117 -0.85 13.27 3.89
CA GLU A 117 -1.73 12.60 2.92
C GLU A 117 -0.96 11.97 1.75
N PHE A 118 0.27 11.54 2.03
CA PHE A 118 1.22 11.06 1.04
C PHE A 118 2.17 10.06 1.69
N GLY A 119 1.61 8.91 2.08
CA GLY A 119 2.38 7.79 2.62
C GLY A 119 3.11 6.98 1.54
N LEU A 120 3.69 5.84 1.94
CA LEU A 120 4.46 4.96 1.07
C LEU A 120 3.65 4.48 -0.14
N ALA A 121 2.37 4.10 0.06
CA ALA A 121 1.54 3.62 -1.04
C ALA A 121 1.31 4.71 -2.10
N CYS A 122 1.04 5.94 -1.67
CA CYS A 122 0.92 7.09 -2.57
C CYS A 122 2.22 7.36 -3.33
N HIS A 123 3.35 7.37 -2.60
CA HIS A 123 4.66 7.63 -3.17
C HIS A 123 5.02 6.60 -4.25
N LEU A 124 4.89 5.31 -3.92
CA LEU A 124 5.11 4.21 -4.86
C LEU A 124 4.21 4.33 -6.09
N GLY A 125 2.90 4.51 -5.87
CA GLY A 125 1.93 4.55 -6.95
C GLY A 125 2.19 5.68 -7.93
N VAL A 126 2.48 6.89 -7.43
CA VAL A 126 2.80 8.05 -8.28
C VAL A 126 4.09 7.84 -9.09
N LEU A 127 5.12 7.22 -8.51
CA LEU A 127 6.37 6.97 -9.22
C LEU A 127 6.24 5.85 -10.25
N ALA A 128 5.53 4.77 -9.92
CA ALA A 128 5.33 3.62 -10.78
C ALA A 128 4.23 3.85 -11.84
N ASP A 129 3.34 4.81 -11.62
CA ASP A 129 2.06 4.97 -12.35
C ASP A 129 1.21 3.68 -12.35
N ILE A 130 1.20 3.00 -11.20
CA ILE A 130 0.44 1.77 -10.95
C ILE A 130 -0.53 2.05 -9.79
N PRO A 131 -1.78 1.55 -9.84
CA PRO A 131 -2.68 1.64 -8.72
C PRO A 131 -2.09 1.03 -7.46
N THR A 132 -2.23 1.73 -6.34
CA THR A 132 -1.70 1.28 -5.06
C THR A 132 -2.73 1.43 -3.95
N ILE A 133 -2.70 0.48 -3.03
CA ILE A 133 -3.54 0.47 -1.83
C ILE A 133 -2.62 0.37 -0.62
N GLY A 134 -2.74 1.30 0.32
CA GLY A 134 -2.04 1.23 1.59
C GLY A 134 -2.76 0.32 2.57
N VAL A 135 -2.07 -0.70 3.08
CA VAL A 135 -2.57 -1.66 4.07
C VAL A 135 -1.78 -1.49 5.37
N GLY A 136 -2.27 -0.63 6.26
CA GLY A 136 -1.65 -0.37 7.56
C GLY A 136 -2.04 -1.42 8.59
N LYS A 137 -1.07 -1.97 9.32
CA LYS A 137 -1.31 -2.86 10.49
C LYS A 137 -1.63 -2.10 11.78
N THR A 138 -1.31 -0.81 11.80
CA THR A 138 -1.53 0.12 12.91
C THR A 138 -2.10 1.44 12.39
N ILE A 139 -2.99 2.04 13.18
CA ILE A 139 -3.61 3.33 12.86
C ILE A 139 -2.58 4.45 12.92
N MET A 140 -2.61 5.33 11.92
CA MET A 140 -1.86 6.57 11.95
C MET A 140 -2.57 7.62 12.83
N LYS A 141 -1.85 8.27 13.73
CA LYS A 141 -2.42 9.30 14.62
C LYS A 141 -2.56 10.64 13.90
N ILE A 142 -3.72 10.88 13.28
CA ILE A 142 -4.03 12.11 12.52
C ILE A 142 -5.48 12.48 12.67
N ASP A 143 -5.80 13.77 12.64
CA ASP A 143 -7.17 14.30 12.59
C ASP A 143 -8.14 13.61 13.55
N GLY A 144 -7.72 13.44 14.81
CA GLY A 144 -8.54 12.80 15.84
C GLY A 144 -8.67 11.28 15.72
N LEU A 145 -8.02 10.62 14.76
CA LEU A 145 -7.78 9.17 14.77
C LEU A 145 -6.58 8.88 15.67
N HIS A 146 -6.71 7.92 16.59
CA HIS A 146 -5.68 7.58 17.59
C HIS A 146 -5.70 6.09 17.94
N GLU A 147 -4.77 5.68 18.81
CA GLU A 147 -4.39 4.29 19.09
C GLU A 147 -5.53 3.37 19.56
N ASP A 148 -6.65 3.92 20.01
CA ASP A 148 -7.82 3.12 20.39
C ASP A 148 -8.38 2.31 19.22
N TRP A 149 -8.18 2.78 17.98
CA TRP A 149 -8.46 2.00 16.78
C TRP A 149 -7.66 0.70 16.71
N ASN A 150 -6.42 0.65 17.20
CA ASN A 150 -5.61 -0.57 17.22
C ASN A 150 -6.19 -1.64 18.16
N LYS A 151 -6.90 -1.20 19.20
CA LYS A 151 -7.56 -2.06 20.18
C LYS A 151 -8.99 -2.42 19.78
N ARG A 152 -9.58 -1.64 18.86
CA ARG A 152 -10.94 -1.86 18.37
C ARG A 152 -11.09 -3.23 17.73
N ARG A 153 -12.29 -3.78 17.85
CA ARG A 153 -12.73 -4.99 17.16
C ARG A 153 -13.98 -4.63 16.38
N ILE A 154 -14.00 -4.99 15.11
CA ILE A 154 -15.18 -4.86 14.25
C ILE A 154 -15.61 -6.26 13.81
N ALA A 155 -16.84 -6.40 13.30
CA ALA A 155 -17.36 -7.71 12.88
C ALA A 155 -16.42 -8.34 11.83
N PRO A 156 -16.23 -9.67 11.80
CA PRO A 156 -15.43 -10.30 10.75
C PRO A 156 -16.03 -10.06 9.36
N GLY A 157 -15.18 -9.77 8.37
CA GLY A 157 -15.64 -9.46 7.01
C GLY A 157 -16.40 -8.13 6.91
N SER A 158 -16.17 -7.20 7.83
CA SER A 158 -16.81 -5.89 7.83
C SER A 158 -15.81 -4.76 7.67
N GLU A 159 -16.34 -3.58 7.36
CA GLU A 159 -15.61 -2.35 7.22
C GLU A 159 -16.23 -1.24 8.06
N GLU A 160 -15.40 -0.33 8.55
CA GLU A 160 -15.82 0.89 9.23
C GLU A 160 -14.98 2.08 8.73
N MET A 161 -15.64 3.14 8.29
CA MET A 161 -14.97 4.33 7.76
C MET A 161 -14.19 5.07 8.85
N LEU A 162 -12.94 5.43 8.53
CA LEU A 162 -12.07 6.21 9.39
C LEU A 162 -12.33 7.70 9.16
N VAL A 163 -13.35 8.22 9.82
CA VAL A 163 -13.73 9.65 9.74
C VAL A 163 -12.99 10.44 10.81
N GLY A 164 -12.21 11.42 10.38
CA GLY A 164 -11.48 12.31 11.28
C GLY A 164 -12.37 13.40 11.88
N THR A 165 -11.83 14.13 12.86
CA THR A 165 -12.53 15.24 13.52
C THR A 165 -12.92 16.38 12.56
N SER A 166 -12.19 16.53 11.45
CA SER A 166 -12.55 17.46 10.38
C SER A 166 -13.76 17.04 9.55
N GLY A 167 -14.27 15.81 9.72
CA GLY A 167 -15.29 15.19 8.87
C GLY A 167 -14.72 14.51 7.62
N LYS A 168 -13.42 14.60 7.38
CA LYS A 168 -12.75 13.93 6.26
C LYS A 168 -12.71 12.41 6.48
N VAL A 169 -12.97 11.65 5.42
CA VAL A 169 -12.72 10.20 5.38
C VAL A 169 -11.25 9.96 5.01
N TRP A 170 -10.51 9.31 5.89
CA TRP A 170 -9.08 9.04 5.69
C TRP A 170 -8.78 7.63 5.17
N GLY A 171 -9.75 6.73 5.25
CA GLY A 171 -9.59 5.32 4.92
C GLY A 171 -10.71 4.49 5.55
N ALA A 172 -10.50 3.19 5.65
CA ALA A 172 -11.42 2.26 6.30
C ALA A 172 -10.65 1.27 7.18
N ALA A 173 -11.23 0.93 8.34
CA ALA A 173 -10.83 -0.25 9.10
C ALA A 173 -11.54 -1.46 8.49
N VAL A 174 -10.79 -2.47 8.04
CA VAL A 174 -11.34 -3.64 7.34
C VAL A 174 -10.88 -4.92 8.02
N THR A 175 -11.78 -5.89 8.18
CA THR A 175 -11.44 -7.23 8.68
C THR A 175 -11.64 -8.29 7.61
N ALA A 176 -10.76 -9.29 7.60
CA ALA A 176 -11.07 -10.55 6.93
C ALA A 176 -12.12 -11.34 7.72
N VAL A 177 -12.81 -12.27 7.07
CA VAL A 177 -13.86 -13.12 7.68
C VAL A 177 -13.36 -13.98 8.86
N SER A 178 -12.04 -14.16 8.98
CA SER A 178 -11.39 -14.97 10.02
C SER A 178 -10.93 -14.20 11.25
N THR A 179 -11.05 -12.86 11.26
CA THR A 179 -10.50 -12.02 12.32
C THR A 179 -11.43 -10.87 12.68
N THR A 180 -11.36 -10.45 13.94
CA THR A 180 -12.01 -9.22 14.42
C THR A 180 -11.03 -8.05 14.55
N LYS A 181 -9.72 -8.30 14.42
CA LYS A 181 -8.68 -7.26 14.40
C LYS A 181 -8.60 -6.66 12.99
N PRO A 182 -8.86 -5.35 12.83
CA PRO A 182 -8.83 -4.73 11.51
C PRO A 182 -7.40 -4.48 11.03
N VAL A 183 -7.27 -4.36 9.72
CA VAL A 183 -6.23 -3.58 9.05
C VAL A 183 -6.81 -2.22 8.64
N PHE A 184 -5.96 -1.23 8.40
CA PHE A 184 -6.35 0.12 8.05
C PHE A 184 -6.01 0.38 6.59
N ILE A 185 -7.06 0.38 5.75
CA ILE A 185 -6.97 0.58 4.31
C ILE A 185 -7.04 2.07 4.00
N SER A 186 -6.16 2.52 3.11
CA SER A 186 -6.19 3.89 2.59
C SER A 186 -5.77 3.94 1.14
N VAL A 187 -6.33 4.90 0.40
CA VAL A 187 -6.02 5.10 -1.02
C VAL A 187 -4.53 5.36 -1.18
N GLY A 188 -3.87 4.61 -2.05
CA GLY A 188 -2.51 4.89 -2.49
C GLY A 188 -2.55 5.78 -3.73
N HIS A 189 -2.89 5.23 -4.89
CA HIS A 189 -2.91 5.93 -6.17
C HIS A 189 -3.87 5.23 -7.15
N ARG A 190 -4.57 6.00 -7.99
CA ARG A 190 -5.41 5.52 -9.13
C ARG A 190 -6.39 4.39 -8.78
N VAL A 191 -6.99 4.48 -7.60
CA VAL A 191 -8.04 3.60 -7.11
C VAL A 191 -8.84 4.40 -6.09
N SER A 192 -10.17 4.31 -6.13
CA SER A 192 -11.00 4.95 -5.10
C SER A 192 -10.93 4.15 -3.79
N LEU A 193 -11.42 4.73 -2.68
CA LEU A 193 -11.49 4.00 -1.41
C LEU A 193 -12.52 2.86 -1.43
N SER A 194 -13.55 2.98 -2.27
CA SER A 194 -14.64 2.00 -2.37
C SER A 194 -14.29 0.75 -3.17
N THR A 195 -13.32 0.85 -4.07
CA THR A 195 -12.80 -0.24 -4.90
C THR A 195 -11.84 -1.11 -4.09
#